data_AF-A0A1K1RXU5-F1
#
_entry.id   AF-A0A1K1RXU5-F1
#
_cell.length_a   1.000
_cell.length_b   1.000
_cell.length_c   1.000
_cell.angle_alpha   90.00
_cell.angle_beta   90.00
_cell.angle_gamma   90.00
#
_symmetry.space_group_name_H-M   'P 1'
#
loop_
_entity.id
_entity.type
_entity.pdbx_description
1 polymer ?
#
loop_
_entity_poly.entity_id
_entity_poly.type
_entity_poly.pdbx_seq_one_letter_code
_entity_poly.pdbx_strand_id
1 'polypeptide(L)'
;MICIPEWRKVILSCAVLALPFVAGCGGGDDPGPINVPQCSGSACGPSGAITQPPVVTKLCPDSLDYTTTYTGGAGSGEYVKVKFDTTKLTYQMQFIESSVPTSAGQVNNTRAGLTISGAFHHPTNLPSAEQNRCAFVLDSGATSDGAYSVTIKRTDPPMLFVGNGVVGGGIPGATIAFQGIEPIPGFVLGVVPSRTFDFYPFIGFVETETDFTKVAGNYNEVGIHLSPVGGTAQDANGAVGWEPDVVNWNQTFNADGSCTITQGSDYSCQTTGSPWTLRKNADGSADNVFVSNAVANPFGTVAYPVAGQAPGLVIVTPSQAKGIMIVGKLNGVRVPIVIRVGYTHVDTSNPLASVADAEVGISMLSSSTAIAANSLKGGYIGATSASACGVVTSTGVGNTIAQSGPSFDNQVPHPDLPGTFANGFFMAEAGSCNDGTAVSTISANYTSTLFQGGTAAFIDPQTSSVTSQFALDYTQATPGKIKVTANSDFNAKGASGNVAIFKKGDTGWIVTAGNVYAMVVNNSQVNPFFTVGAFVQ
;
A
#
# COMPACT_ATOMS: atom_id res chain seq x y z
N MET A 1 -65.96 27.73 28.07
CA MET A 1 -66.40 28.28 26.78
C MET A 1 -66.93 29.69 27.03
N ILE A 2 -66.05 30.70 27.01
CA ILE A 2 -66.39 32.11 27.23
C ILE A 2 -65.46 32.94 26.33
N CYS A 3 -66.06 33.78 25.48
CA CYS A 3 -65.39 34.75 24.63
C CYS A 3 -65.19 36.08 25.38
N ILE A 4 -64.09 36.79 25.10
CA ILE A 4 -64.01 38.16 24.50
C ILE A 4 -62.58 38.74 24.71
N PRO A 5 -62.10 39.61 23.79
CA PRO A 5 -60.68 39.95 23.56
C PRO A 5 -60.30 41.39 24.03
N GLU A 6 -59.00 41.73 23.98
CA GLU A 6 -58.40 43.02 23.55
C GLU A 6 -57.00 43.29 24.16
N TRP A 7 -56.02 43.43 23.26
CA TRP A 7 -55.06 44.54 23.08
C TRP A 7 -54.21 45.22 24.18
N ARG A 8 -52.92 45.40 23.77
CA ARG A 8 -51.91 46.47 24.02
C ARG A 8 -50.76 46.24 25.02
N LYS A 9 -49.52 46.22 24.47
CA LYS A 9 -48.39 47.20 24.62
C LYS A 9 -47.17 46.63 23.81
N VAL A 10 -46.70 47.16 22.67
CA VAL A 10 -45.97 48.43 22.37
C VAL A 10 -44.59 48.40 23.08
N ILE A 11 -43.40 48.31 22.42
CA ILE A 11 -42.60 49.40 21.80
C ILE A 11 -41.24 48.87 21.21
N LEU A 12 -40.89 49.32 19.99
CA LEU A 12 -39.59 49.70 19.35
C LEU A 12 -38.32 48.80 19.45
N SER A 13 -37.38 48.76 18.50
CA SER A 13 -37.03 49.60 17.31
C SER A 13 -36.04 48.78 16.42
N CYS A 14 -36.18 48.74 15.09
CA CYS A 14 -35.42 49.51 14.06
C CYS A 14 -33.89 49.42 14.19
N ALA A 15 -33.06 49.12 13.18
CA ALA A 15 -33.22 49.15 11.72
C ALA A 15 -32.12 48.30 11.05
N VAL A 16 -32.46 47.59 9.97
CA VAL A 16 -31.49 47.02 9.02
C VAL A 16 -31.61 47.84 7.73
N LEU A 17 -30.58 48.62 7.43
CA LEU A 17 -30.43 49.36 6.18
C LEU A 17 -29.93 48.42 5.08
N ALA A 18 -30.50 48.58 3.89
CA ALA A 18 -30.22 47.81 2.69
C ALA A 18 -29.32 48.58 1.70
N LEU A 19 -28.34 47.85 1.13
CA LEU A 19 -27.78 47.90 -0.24
C LEU A 19 -26.90 49.11 -0.67
N PRO A 20 -26.03 49.04 -1.73
CA PRO A 20 -25.97 48.06 -2.84
C PRO A 20 -24.57 47.53 -3.29
N PHE A 21 -24.63 46.57 -4.24
CA PHE A 21 -23.63 45.92 -5.12
C PHE A 21 -22.34 46.69 -5.51
N VAL A 22 -21.19 45.97 -5.56
CA VAL A 22 -20.22 45.94 -6.69
C VAL A 22 -19.51 44.59 -6.75
N ALA A 23 -19.36 44.04 -7.96
CA ALA A 23 -18.58 42.85 -8.30
C ALA A 23 -17.06 43.07 -8.13
N GLY A 24 -16.35 42.05 -7.63
CA GLY A 24 -14.89 41.99 -7.62
C GLY A 24 -14.45 40.54 -7.76
N CYS A 25 -14.03 40.18 -8.97
CA CYS A 25 -13.27 38.98 -9.29
C CYS A 25 -11.81 39.21 -8.84
N GLY A 26 -11.19 38.26 -8.13
CA GLY A 26 -9.74 38.33 -7.85
C GLY A 26 -9.27 37.52 -6.64
N GLY A 27 -8.88 36.27 -6.91
CA GLY A 27 -7.67 35.60 -6.40
C GLY A 27 -7.43 35.44 -4.90
N GLY A 28 -7.28 34.19 -4.46
CA GLY A 28 -6.54 33.85 -3.25
C GLY A 28 -6.88 32.52 -2.58
N ASP A 29 -7.02 31.42 -3.33
CA ASP A 29 -7.19 30.07 -2.75
C ASP A 29 -5.83 29.43 -2.43
N ASP A 30 -5.00 30.13 -1.65
CA ASP A 30 -3.89 29.48 -0.95
C ASP A 30 -4.43 28.88 0.35
N PRO A 31 -4.30 27.57 0.61
CA PRO A 31 -4.64 27.03 1.91
C PRO A 31 -3.72 27.70 2.95
N GLY A 32 -4.34 28.28 3.98
CA GLY A 32 -3.61 28.86 5.10
C GLY A 32 -2.64 27.85 5.74
N PRO A 33 -1.59 28.32 6.43
CA PRO A 33 -0.61 27.45 7.05
C PRO A 33 -1.27 26.41 7.96
N ILE A 34 -1.10 25.12 7.66
CA ILE A 34 -1.47 24.04 8.58
C ILE A 34 -0.43 24.06 9.71
N ASN A 35 -0.83 24.57 10.87
CA ASN A 35 0.03 24.67 12.03
C ASN A 35 0.19 23.28 12.67
N VAL A 36 1.15 22.49 12.20
CA VAL A 36 1.62 21.31 12.93
C VAL A 36 2.26 21.83 14.23
N PRO A 37 1.79 21.42 15.42
CA PRO A 37 2.35 21.86 16.70
C PRO A 37 3.86 21.65 16.70
N GLN A 38 4.60 22.76 16.72
CA GLN A 38 6.06 22.75 16.85
C GLN A 38 6.41 22.28 18.27
N CYS A 39 7.51 21.54 18.40
CA CYS A 39 8.05 21.18 19.71
C CYS A 39 8.21 22.44 20.58
N SER A 40 7.61 22.42 21.77
CA SER A 40 7.81 23.45 22.79
C SER A 40 9.00 23.04 23.68
N GLY A 41 10.17 23.61 23.43
CA GLY A 41 11.35 23.38 24.27
C GLY A 41 12.60 24.10 23.77
N SER A 42 13.52 24.42 24.68
CA SER A 42 14.79 25.12 24.42
C SER A 42 15.81 24.33 23.59
N ALA A 43 15.46 23.13 23.12
CA ALA A 43 16.28 22.26 22.27
C ALA A 43 15.94 22.35 20.76
N CYS A 44 14.96 23.17 20.36
CA CYS A 44 14.60 23.33 18.95
C CYS A 44 15.39 24.47 18.30
N GLY A 45 16.24 24.14 17.31
CA GLY A 45 16.85 25.15 16.45
C GLY A 45 15.81 25.86 15.58
N PRO A 46 16.02 27.14 15.19
CA PRO A 46 15.05 27.88 14.40
C PRO A 46 14.93 27.28 12.99
N SER A 47 13.85 26.55 12.73
CA SER A 47 13.39 26.33 11.36
C SER A 47 12.62 27.58 10.94
N GLY A 48 13.26 28.42 10.14
CA GLY A 48 12.63 29.64 9.61
C GLY A 48 11.32 29.32 8.87
N ALA A 49 10.37 30.24 8.95
CA ALA A 49 9.13 30.14 8.18
C ALA A 49 9.45 29.98 6.69
N ILE A 50 8.92 28.94 6.06
CA ILE A 50 8.93 28.82 4.60
C ILE A 50 7.87 29.82 4.12
N THR A 51 8.29 31.00 3.67
CA THR A 51 7.40 32.14 3.39
C THR A 51 6.66 32.05 2.05
N GLN A 52 6.89 31.01 1.25
CA GLN A 52 6.04 30.66 0.12
C GLN A 52 6.03 29.14 -0.07
N PRO A 53 4.86 28.47 -0.02
CA PRO A 53 4.71 27.19 -0.68
C PRO A 53 5.07 27.36 -2.16
N PRO A 54 5.76 26.41 -2.81
CA PRO A 54 5.82 26.43 -4.27
C PRO A 54 4.38 26.42 -4.79
N VAL A 55 4.02 27.44 -5.56
CA VAL A 55 2.71 27.53 -6.22
C VAL A 55 2.67 26.44 -7.29
N VAL A 56 2.28 25.22 -6.91
CA VAL A 56 1.95 24.18 -7.89
C VAL A 56 0.59 24.56 -8.47
N THR A 57 0.61 25.35 -9.54
CA THR A 57 -0.62 25.80 -10.22
C THR A 57 -1.32 24.65 -10.94
N LYS A 58 -0.67 23.49 -11.08
CA LYS A 58 -1.18 22.33 -11.81
C LYS A 58 -0.56 21.02 -11.32
N LEU A 59 -1.38 20.12 -10.77
CA LEU A 59 -0.97 18.83 -10.20
C LEU A 59 -0.95 17.72 -11.26
N CYS A 60 -1.89 17.77 -12.22
CA CYS A 60 -2.05 16.73 -13.24
C CYS A 60 -2.24 17.31 -14.66
N PRO A 61 -2.05 16.49 -15.72
CA PRO A 61 -2.33 16.91 -17.10
C PRO A 61 -3.74 17.52 -17.27
N ASP A 62 -3.93 18.42 -18.24
CA ASP A 62 -5.25 19.04 -18.50
C ASP A 62 -6.28 18.01 -18.93
N SER A 63 -5.83 17.05 -19.73
CA SER A 63 -6.65 15.99 -20.29
C SER A 63 -5.86 14.71 -20.45
N LEU A 64 -6.56 13.58 -20.36
CA LEU A 64 -6.09 12.26 -20.76
C LEU A 64 -7.11 11.70 -21.77
N ASP A 65 -6.63 10.96 -22.77
CA ASP A 65 -7.42 10.47 -23.92
C ASP A 65 -7.04 9.03 -24.30
N TYR A 66 -6.72 8.20 -23.29
CA TYR A 66 -6.19 6.82 -23.42
C TYR A 66 -4.82 6.67 -24.10
N THR A 67 -4.14 7.77 -24.47
CA THR A 67 -2.77 7.68 -25.00
C THR A 67 -1.73 7.45 -23.89
N THR A 68 -1.96 8.03 -22.72
CA THR A 68 -1.10 7.84 -21.54
C THR A 68 -1.40 6.51 -20.85
N THR A 69 -0.38 5.67 -20.68
CA THR A 69 -0.46 4.40 -19.95
C THR A 69 0.34 4.49 -18.68
N TYR A 70 -0.31 4.27 -17.54
CA TYR A 70 0.37 4.13 -16.26
C TYR A 70 0.61 2.64 -16.00
N THR A 71 1.88 2.26 -15.86
CA THR A 71 2.33 0.90 -15.60
C THR A 71 2.68 0.79 -14.12
N GLY A 72 2.00 -0.10 -13.38
CA GLY A 72 2.09 -0.12 -11.93
C GLY A 72 1.79 -1.47 -11.29
N GLY A 73 1.95 -1.51 -9.98
CA GLY A 73 1.69 -2.68 -9.16
C GLY A 73 0.75 -2.36 -8.00
N ALA A 74 0.01 -3.36 -7.55
CA ALA A 74 -0.89 -3.26 -6.41
C ALA A 74 -0.48 -4.17 -5.24
N GLY A 75 -0.90 -3.81 -4.03
CA GLY A 75 -0.70 -4.61 -2.80
C GLY A 75 -1.38 -5.98 -2.82
N SER A 76 -2.33 -6.19 -3.74
CA SER A 76 -2.89 -7.51 -4.07
C SER A 76 -1.95 -8.39 -4.90
N GLY A 77 -0.72 -7.96 -5.17
CA GLY A 77 0.21 -8.69 -6.05
C GLY A 77 -0.20 -8.65 -7.51
N GLU A 78 -0.94 -7.60 -7.93
CA GLU A 78 -1.42 -7.45 -9.30
C GLU A 78 -0.51 -6.50 -10.09
N TYR A 79 -0.03 -6.95 -11.25
CA TYR A 79 0.66 -6.11 -12.21
C TYR A 79 -0.38 -5.51 -13.17
N VAL A 80 -0.53 -4.19 -13.17
CA VAL A 80 -1.66 -3.50 -13.81
C VAL A 80 -1.19 -2.37 -14.71
N LYS A 81 -1.87 -2.22 -15.85
CA LYS A 81 -1.79 -1.03 -16.69
C LYS A 81 -3.13 -0.28 -16.64
N VAL A 82 -3.10 1.01 -16.36
CA VAL A 82 -4.30 1.86 -16.31
C VAL A 82 -4.19 3.05 -17.25
N LYS A 83 -5.31 3.41 -17.87
CA LYS A 83 -5.47 4.53 -18.79
C LYS A 83 -6.78 5.26 -18.52
N PHE A 84 -6.83 6.55 -18.81
CA PHE A 84 -8.01 7.39 -18.57
C PHE A 84 -8.37 8.22 -19.80
N ASP A 85 -9.66 8.51 -19.94
CA ASP A 85 -10.24 9.49 -20.85
C ASP A 85 -11.05 10.50 -20.01
N THR A 86 -10.49 11.69 -19.81
CA THR A 86 -11.09 12.74 -18.96
C THR A 86 -12.23 13.48 -19.65
N THR A 87 -12.35 13.37 -20.98
CA THR A 87 -13.48 13.94 -21.71
C THR A 87 -14.72 13.05 -21.58
N LYS A 88 -14.53 11.73 -21.63
CA LYS A 88 -15.61 10.75 -21.47
C LYS A 88 -15.86 10.35 -20.02
N LEU A 89 -14.96 10.69 -19.10
CA LEU A 89 -14.96 10.25 -17.70
C LEU A 89 -14.95 8.71 -17.61
N THR A 90 -14.09 8.09 -18.42
CA THR A 90 -13.94 6.63 -18.49
C THR A 90 -12.50 6.20 -18.33
N TYR A 91 -12.29 4.98 -17.82
CA TYR A 91 -10.96 4.39 -17.65
C TYR A 91 -10.90 3.00 -18.27
N GLN A 92 -9.68 2.54 -18.52
CA GLN A 92 -9.36 1.18 -18.91
C GLN A 92 -8.29 0.65 -17.96
N MET A 93 -8.48 -0.57 -17.49
CA MET A 93 -7.54 -1.24 -16.60
C MET A 93 -7.30 -2.66 -17.10
N GLN A 94 -6.04 -2.98 -17.33
CA GLN A 94 -5.59 -4.30 -17.77
C GLN A 94 -4.81 -4.97 -16.63
N PHE A 95 -5.28 -6.13 -16.20
CA PHE A 95 -4.61 -6.96 -15.21
C PHE A 95 -3.65 -7.89 -15.96
N ILE A 96 -2.37 -7.54 -16.01
CA ILE A 96 -1.38 -8.31 -16.76
C ILE A 96 -1.03 -9.61 -16.02
N GLU A 97 -0.79 -9.50 -14.71
CA GLU A 97 -0.62 -10.63 -13.79
C GLU A 97 -1.54 -10.37 -12.59
N SER A 98 -2.22 -11.41 -12.11
CA SER A 98 -3.10 -11.32 -10.94
C SER A 98 -3.38 -12.71 -10.39
N SER A 99 -3.24 -12.87 -9.08
CA SER A 99 -3.73 -14.04 -8.34
C SER A 99 -5.17 -13.84 -7.82
N VAL A 100 -5.76 -12.66 -8.01
CA VAL A 100 -7.09 -12.32 -7.51
C VAL A 100 -8.15 -13.07 -8.33
N PRO A 101 -8.98 -13.92 -7.71
CA PRO A 101 -10.04 -14.63 -8.40
C PRO A 101 -11.08 -13.69 -9.02
N THR A 102 -11.67 -14.10 -10.14
CA THR A 102 -12.82 -13.40 -10.75
C THR A 102 -14.11 -13.57 -9.94
N SER A 103 -14.15 -14.56 -9.04
CA SER A 103 -15.27 -14.84 -8.14
C SER A 103 -14.78 -15.50 -6.85
N ALA A 104 -15.47 -15.25 -5.75
CA ALA A 104 -15.15 -15.88 -4.47
C ALA A 104 -15.40 -17.40 -4.50
N GLY A 105 -14.61 -18.16 -3.73
CA GLY A 105 -14.77 -19.61 -3.60
C GLY A 105 -13.95 -20.44 -4.60
N GLN A 106 -13.16 -19.80 -5.47
CA GLN A 106 -12.29 -20.47 -6.44
C GLN A 106 -10.93 -19.76 -6.55
N VAL A 107 -9.95 -20.46 -7.11
CA VAL A 107 -8.55 -19.98 -7.22
C VAL A 107 -7.97 -20.06 -8.64
N ASN A 108 -8.55 -20.87 -9.53
CA ASN A 108 -7.98 -21.13 -10.85
C ASN A 108 -8.29 -20.04 -11.90
N ASN A 109 -9.44 -19.38 -11.79
CA ASN A 109 -9.87 -18.35 -12.73
C ASN A 109 -9.58 -16.97 -12.10
N THR A 110 -8.46 -16.37 -12.47
CA THR A 110 -8.05 -15.07 -11.94
C THR A 110 -8.32 -13.93 -12.93
N ARG A 111 -8.09 -12.69 -12.49
CA ARG A 111 -8.18 -11.52 -13.37
C ARG A 111 -7.05 -11.44 -14.40
N ALA A 112 -6.03 -12.30 -14.32
CA ALA A 112 -4.88 -12.24 -15.20
C ALA A 112 -5.31 -12.31 -16.68
N GLY A 113 -4.79 -11.37 -17.49
CA GLY A 113 -5.13 -11.20 -18.90
C GLY A 113 -6.42 -10.41 -19.17
N LEU A 114 -7.24 -10.12 -18.16
CA LEU A 114 -8.49 -9.39 -18.37
C LEU A 114 -8.25 -7.88 -18.53
N THR A 115 -9.09 -7.25 -19.35
CA THR A 115 -9.18 -5.79 -19.46
C THR A 115 -10.60 -5.36 -19.14
N ILE A 116 -10.74 -4.45 -18.18
CA ILE A 116 -12.01 -3.82 -17.84
C ILE A 116 -12.06 -2.39 -18.37
N SER A 117 -13.26 -1.95 -18.75
CA SER A 117 -13.58 -0.55 -19.00
C SER A 117 -14.67 -0.10 -18.03
N GLY A 118 -14.57 1.13 -17.53
CA GLY A 118 -15.49 1.64 -16.52
C GLY A 118 -15.60 3.16 -16.54
N ALA A 119 -16.57 3.67 -15.79
CA ALA A 119 -16.75 5.11 -15.57
C ALA A 119 -16.03 5.54 -14.28
N PHE A 120 -15.65 6.81 -14.22
CA PHE A 120 -15.21 7.47 -13.00
C PHE A 120 -15.84 8.87 -12.88
N HIS A 121 -15.76 9.48 -11.71
CA HIS A 121 -16.07 10.90 -11.53
C HIS A 121 -14.97 11.59 -10.72
N HIS A 122 -14.92 12.91 -10.83
CA HIS A 122 -14.10 13.75 -9.97
C HIS A 122 -14.84 14.01 -8.66
N PRO A 123 -14.19 13.87 -7.49
CA PRO A 123 -14.80 14.26 -6.23
C PRO A 123 -14.98 15.78 -6.17
N THR A 124 -15.77 16.25 -5.20
CA THR A 124 -15.99 17.69 -4.95
C THR A 124 -15.65 18.10 -3.52
N ASN A 125 -15.05 17.17 -2.75
CA ASN A 125 -14.85 17.28 -1.31
C ASN A 125 -13.37 17.22 -0.91
N LEU A 126 -12.44 17.22 -1.88
CA LEU A 126 -11.02 17.42 -1.58
C LEU A 126 -10.72 18.92 -1.36
N PRO A 127 -9.65 19.25 -0.61
CA PRO A 127 -9.35 20.60 -0.13
C PRO A 127 -9.24 21.68 -1.22
N SER A 128 -8.88 21.32 -2.46
CA SER A 128 -8.83 22.26 -3.57
C SER A 128 -9.51 21.73 -4.84
N ALA A 129 -9.93 22.66 -5.71
CA ALA A 129 -10.49 22.33 -7.03
C ALA A 129 -9.50 21.53 -7.89
N GLU A 130 -8.21 21.83 -7.77
CA GLU A 130 -7.16 21.12 -8.50
C GLU A 130 -6.98 19.69 -7.98
N GLN A 131 -7.03 19.47 -6.66
CA GLN A 131 -7.02 18.11 -6.10
C GLN A 131 -8.25 17.32 -6.56
N ASN A 132 -9.43 17.93 -6.56
CA ASN A 132 -10.65 17.33 -7.10
C ASN A 132 -10.50 16.93 -8.57
N ARG A 133 -9.95 17.82 -9.41
CA ARG A 133 -9.70 17.55 -10.83
C ARG A 133 -8.71 16.40 -11.06
N CYS A 134 -7.76 16.22 -10.16
CA CYS A 134 -6.71 15.22 -10.29
C CYS A 134 -7.03 13.89 -9.57
N ALA A 135 -8.21 13.77 -8.96
CA ALA A 135 -8.70 12.56 -8.33
C ALA A 135 -9.82 11.91 -9.15
N PHE A 136 -9.76 10.59 -9.26
CA PHE A 136 -10.57 9.76 -10.16
C PHE A 136 -11.23 8.67 -9.30
N VAL A 137 -12.50 8.89 -8.92
CA VAL A 137 -13.27 7.94 -8.12
C VAL A 137 -13.95 6.95 -9.06
N LEU A 138 -13.62 5.67 -8.96
CA LEU A 138 -14.12 4.65 -9.88
C LEU A 138 -15.57 4.28 -9.54
N ASP A 139 -16.43 4.26 -10.57
CA ASP A 139 -17.86 3.99 -10.41
C ASP A 139 -18.26 2.57 -10.82
N SER A 140 -17.59 2.03 -11.83
CA SER A 140 -17.91 0.74 -12.43
C SER A 140 -16.69 0.18 -13.14
N GLY A 141 -16.74 -1.08 -13.58
CA GLY A 141 -15.74 -1.66 -14.46
C GLY A 141 -16.15 -3.07 -14.87
N ALA A 142 -16.10 -3.37 -16.17
CA ALA A 142 -16.42 -4.69 -16.69
C ALA A 142 -15.62 -5.01 -17.95
N THR A 143 -15.43 -6.30 -18.23
CA THR A 143 -14.92 -6.77 -19.52
C THR A 143 -15.93 -6.49 -20.63
N SER A 144 -15.46 -6.35 -21.87
CA SER A 144 -16.32 -6.03 -23.03
C SER A 144 -17.39 -7.08 -23.32
N ASP A 145 -17.12 -8.34 -22.95
CA ASP A 145 -18.05 -9.47 -23.09
C ASP A 145 -18.99 -9.65 -21.88
N GLY A 146 -18.81 -8.84 -20.82
CA GLY A 146 -19.58 -8.94 -19.58
C GLY A 146 -19.27 -10.17 -18.73
N ALA A 147 -18.25 -10.97 -19.07
CA ALA A 147 -17.87 -12.17 -18.33
C ALA A 147 -17.33 -11.86 -16.92
N TYR A 148 -16.80 -10.66 -16.72
CA TYR A 148 -16.28 -10.21 -15.45
C TYR A 148 -16.61 -8.74 -15.19
N SER A 149 -17.01 -8.41 -13.96
CA SER A 149 -17.18 -7.05 -13.48
C SER A 149 -16.60 -6.89 -12.07
N VAL A 150 -16.08 -5.68 -11.79
CA VAL A 150 -15.60 -5.35 -10.46
C VAL A 150 -16.76 -4.95 -9.56
N THR A 151 -16.69 -5.33 -8.29
CA THR A 151 -17.59 -4.83 -7.25
C THR A 151 -17.03 -3.54 -6.67
N ILE A 152 -17.76 -2.44 -6.78
CA ILE A 152 -17.38 -1.15 -6.19
C ILE A 152 -18.26 -0.89 -4.97
N LYS A 153 -17.64 -0.75 -3.80
CA LYS A 153 -18.34 -0.32 -2.59
C LYS A 153 -18.50 1.19 -2.60
N ARG A 154 -19.73 1.67 -2.76
CA ARG A 154 -20.01 3.10 -2.93
C ARG A 154 -19.68 3.97 -1.73
N THR A 155 -19.66 3.41 -0.52
CA THR A 155 -19.27 4.16 0.70
C THR A 155 -17.77 4.28 0.88
N ASP A 156 -16.98 3.48 0.14
CA ASP A 156 -15.52 3.51 0.17
C ASP A 156 -14.97 3.10 -1.23
N PRO A 157 -15.24 3.92 -2.26
CA PRO A 157 -14.88 3.56 -3.63
C PRO A 157 -13.36 3.65 -3.85
N PRO A 158 -12.79 2.84 -4.76
CA PRO A 158 -11.41 3.04 -5.20
C PRO A 158 -11.24 4.44 -5.79
N MET A 159 -10.22 5.16 -5.34
CA MET A 159 -9.87 6.50 -5.80
C MET A 159 -8.41 6.50 -6.25
N LEU A 160 -8.18 7.00 -7.46
CA LEU A 160 -6.85 7.16 -8.05
C LEU A 160 -6.51 8.64 -8.16
N PHE A 161 -5.32 9.01 -7.72
CA PHE A 161 -4.77 10.36 -7.78
C PHE A 161 -3.69 10.40 -8.85
N VAL A 162 -3.90 11.22 -9.87
CA VAL A 162 -2.97 11.39 -10.99
C VAL A 162 -2.15 12.65 -10.76
N GLY A 163 -0.85 12.60 -11.00
CA GLY A 163 -0.01 13.80 -11.01
C GLY A 163 1.43 13.51 -11.36
N ASN A 164 2.15 14.47 -11.95
CA ASN A 164 3.60 14.40 -12.18
C ASN A 164 4.13 13.09 -12.81
N GLY A 165 3.39 12.45 -13.72
CA GLY A 165 3.80 11.19 -14.36
C GLY A 165 3.60 9.93 -13.50
N VAL A 166 2.93 10.05 -12.35
CA VAL A 166 2.56 8.96 -11.46
C VAL A 166 1.04 8.94 -11.24
N VAL A 167 0.51 7.77 -10.95
CA VAL A 167 -0.83 7.56 -10.40
C VAL A 167 -0.69 6.72 -9.15
N GLY A 168 -1.33 7.14 -8.05
CA GLY A 168 -1.37 6.38 -6.80
C GLY A 168 -2.80 6.28 -6.29
N GLY A 169 -3.08 5.36 -5.37
CA GLY A 169 -4.41 5.23 -4.76
C GLY A 169 -4.88 3.79 -4.71
N GLY A 170 -6.13 3.52 -5.05
CA GLY A 170 -6.74 2.19 -4.98
C GLY A 170 -7.23 1.65 -6.32
N ILE A 171 -6.96 0.38 -6.62
CA ILE A 171 -7.63 -0.37 -7.69
C ILE A 171 -8.79 -1.23 -7.13
N PRO A 172 -9.80 -1.61 -7.94
CA PRO A 172 -10.97 -2.33 -7.44
C PRO A 172 -10.63 -3.62 -6.68
N GLY A 173 -11.20 -3.76 -5.48
CA GLY A 173 -10.98 -4.90 -4.61
C GLY A 173 -11.75 -6.16 -5.04
N ALA A 174 -11.76 -7.17 -4.18
CA ALA A 174 -12.42 -8.45 -4.43
C ALA A 174 -12.92 -9.08 -3.12
N THR A 175 -13.86 -10.02 -3.21
CA THR A 175 -14.06 -11.00 -2.16
C THR A 175 -13.22 -12.24 -2.49
N ILE A 176 -12.32 -12.60 -1.57
CA ILE A 176 -11.47 -13.78 -1.70
C ILE A 176 -11.89 -14.77 -0.62
N ALA A 177 -12.10 -16.02 -1.02
CA ALA A 177 -12.41 -17.14 -0.15
C ALA A 177 -12.05 -18.44 -0.88
N PHE A 178 -11.61 -19.44 -0.15
CA PHE A 178 -11.42 -20.79 -0.68
C PHE A 178 -11.60 -21.81 0.43
N GLN A 179 -12.42 -22.85 0.18
CA GLN A 179 -12.75 -23.86 1.19
C GLN A 179 -11.59 -24.85 1.45
N GLY A 180 -10.51 -24.74 0.68
CA GLY A 180 -9.41 -25.70 0.71
C GLY A 180 -9.73 -26.96 -0.11
N ILE A 181 -8.74 -27.85 -0.17
CA ILE A 181 -8.85 -29.18 -0.75
C ILE A 181 -8.76 -30.23 0.35
N GLU A 182 -9.56 -31.29 0.26
CA GLU A 182 -9.54 -32.41 1.21
C GLU A 182 -8.91 -33.64 0.53
N PRO A 183 -7.57 -33.79 0.51
CA PRO A 183 -6.92 -34.92 -0.15
C PRO A 183 -7.20 -36.25 0.54
N ILE A 184 -7.47 -36.25 1.84
CA ILE A 184 -7.91 -37.40 2.64
C ILE A 184 -8.99 -36.96 3.64
N PRO A 185 -9.94 -37.84 4.02
CA PRO A 185 -11.03 -37.48 4.92
C PRO A 185 -10.54 -36.86 6.24
N GLY A 186 -11.05 -35.67 6.57
CA GLY A 186 -10.74 -34.93 7.79
C GLY A 186 -9.48 -34.05 7.73
N PHE A 187 -8.78 -33.99 6.59
CA PHE A 187 -7.59 -33.16 6.44
C PHE A 187 -7.75 -32.19 5.26
N VAL A 188 -7.89 -30.90 5.56
CA VAL A 188 -8.10 -29.85 4.56
C VAL A 188 -6.86 -28.98 4.44
N LEU A 189 -6.41 -28.74 3.21
CA LEU A 189 -5.25 -27.91 2.88
C LEU A 189 -5.64 -26.64 2.15
N GLY A 190 -4.89 -25.56 2.39
CA GLY A 190 -4.99 -24.31 1.63
C GLY A 190 -6.28 -23.54 1.85
N VAL A 191 -6.92 -23.68 3.02
CA VAL A 191 -8.13 -22.90 3.37
C VAL A 191 -7.79 -21.41 3.34
N VAL A 192 -8.66 -20.60 2.72
CA VAL A 192 -8.59 -19.14 2.75
C VAL A 192 -9.91 -18.62 3.31
N PRO A 193 -9.92 -18.08 4.55
CA PRO A 193 -11.11 -17.48 5.14
C PRO A 193 -11.68 -16.40 4.24
N SER A 194 -13.01 -16.25 4.22
CA SER A 194 -13.65 -15.24 3.38
C SER A 194 -13.29 -13.83 3.87
N ARG A 195 -12.75 -12.99 2.98
CA ARG A 195 -12.49 -11.58 3.24
C ARG A 195 -12.87 -10.74 2.02
N THR A 196 -13.49 -9.59 2.27
CA THR A 196 -13.81 -8.61 1.23
C THR A 196 -12.91 -7.40 1.34
N PHE A 197 -12.24 -7.09 0.25
CA PHE A 197 -11.41 -5.92 0.05
C PHE A 197 -12.21 -4.89 -0.75
N ASP A 198 -12.29 -3.66 -0.24
CA ASP A 198 -12.96 -2.57 -0.95
C ASP A 198 -12.11 -2.11 -2.14
N PHE A 199 -10.79 -2.03 -1.94
CA PHE A 199 -9.79 -1.77 -2.95
C PHE A 199 -8.41 -2.26 -2.50
N TYR A 200 -7.45 -2.28 -3.43
CA TYR A 200 -6.05 -2.58 -3.15
C TYR A 200 -5.16 -1.36 -3.41
N PRO A 201 -4.21 -1.03 -2.51
CA PRO A 201 -3.24 0.04 -2.74
C PRO A 201 -2.48 -0.16 -4.04
N PHE A 202 -2.30 0.89 -4.81
CA PHE A 202 -1.70 0.86 -6.14
C PHE A 202 -0.83 2.08 -6.38
N ILE A 203 0.25 1.88 -7.13
CA ILE A 203 1.07 2.95 -7.68
C ILE A 203 1.56 2.55 -9.08
N GLY A 204 1.53 3.48 -10.01
CA GLY A 204 1.97 3.29 -11.39
C GLY A 204 2.56 4.53 -12.03
N PHE A 205 3.37 4.34 -13.06
CA PHE A 205 4.19 5.38 -13.68
C PHE A 205 3.98 5.41 -15.19
N VAL A 206 4.04 6.60 -15.77
CA VAL A 206 3.96 6.77 -17.24
C VAL A 206 5.25 6.30 -17.92
N GLU A 207 6.39 6.55 -17.29
CA GLU A 207 7.71 6.16 -17.79
C GLU A 207 8.38 5.18 -16.83
N THR A 208 9.04 4.16 -17.38
CA THR A 208 9.81 3.17 -16.61
C THR A 208 11.24 3.01 -17.12
N GLU A 209 12.13 2.53 -16.25
CA GLU A 209 13.47 2.05 -16.61
C GLU A 209 13.41 0.61 -17.10
N THR A 210 14.09 0.37 -18.23
CA THR A 210 14.15 -0.93 -18.90
C THR A 210 15.57 -1.50 -18.96
N ASP A 211 16.55 -0.69 -18.56
CA ASP A 211 17.95 -1.09 -18.41
C ASP A 211 18.26 -1.41 -16.94
N PHE A 212 18.37 -2.71 -16.63
CA PHE A 212 18.65 -3.16 -15.26
C PHE A 212 20.02 -2.72 -14.74
N THR A 213 21.00 -2.43 -15.62
CA THR A 213 22.31 -1.95 -15.16
C THR A 213 22.23 -0.60 -14.45
N LYS A 214 21.16 0.18 -14.69
CA LYS A 214 20.87 1.44 -13.99
C LYS A 214 20.10 1.23 -12.68
N VAL A 215 19.58 0.02 -12.46
CA VAL A 215 18.87 -0.43 -11.25
C VAL A 215 19.82 -1.12 -10.28
N ALA A 216 20.98 -1.57 -10.74
CA ALA A 216 22.02 -2.12 -9.87
C ALA A 216 22.42 -1.13 -8.75
N GLY A 217 22.60 -1.65 -7.54
CA GLY A 217 22.95 -0.85 -6.37
C GLY A 217 22.49 -1.47 -5.05
N ASN A 218 22.76 -0.76 -3.96
CA ASN A 218 22.35 -1.13 -2.62
C ASN A 218 21.06 -0.41 -2.25
N TYR A 219 20.08 -1.18 -1.77
CA TYR A 219 18.76 -0.68 -1.46
C TYR A 219 18.32 -1.04 -0.05
N ASN A 220 17.63 -0.11 0.59
CA ASN A 220 16.67 -0.39 1.65
C ASN A 220 15.31 -0.64 1.01
N GLU A 221 14.56 -1.58 1.57
CA GLU A 221 13.22 -1.90 1.13
C GLU A 221 12.25 -1.82 2.30
N VAL A 222 11.10 -1.20 2.04
CA VAL A 222 9.97 -1.22 2.99
C VAL A 222 8.68 -1.54 2.25
N GLY A 223 7.82 -2.32 2.87
CA GLY A 223 6.64 -2.88 2.22
C GLY A 223 5.76 -3.67 3.16
N ILE A 224 4.78 -4.33 2.57
CA ILE A 224 3.92 -5.30 3.25
C ILE A 224 3.54 -6.42 2.30
N HIS A 225 3.57 -7.64 2.83
CA HIS A 225 3.01 -8.83 2.19
C HIS A 225 1.79 -9.30 2.98
N LEU A 226 0.92 -10.02 2.30
CA LEU A 226 -0.28 -10.63 2.86
C LEU A 226 -0.33 -12.07 2.37
N SER A 227 -0.40 -13.01 3.30
CA SER A 227 -0.52 -14.45 3.05
C SER A 227 -1.94 -14.92 3.33
N PRO A 228 -2.79 -15.15 2.29
CA PRO A 228 -4.19 -15.53 2.47
C PRO A 228 -4.38 -16.86 3.22
N VAL A 229 -3.48 -17.82 3.00
CA VAL A 229 -3.47 -19.12 3.70
C VAL A 229 -2.96 -18.96 5.14
N GLY A 230 -2.19 -17.91 5.42
CA GLY A 230 -1.50 -17.71 6.69
C GLY A 230 -0.30 -18.63 6.87
N GLY A 231 0.14 -18.79 8.11
CA GLY A 231 1.36 -19.47 8.49
C GLY A 231 1.31 -19.97 9.93
N THR A 232 2.24 -20.85 10.30
CA THR A 232 2.21 -21.51 11.61
C THR A 232 2.66 -20.61 12.75
N ALA A 233 3.07 -19.38 12.47
CA ALA A 233 3.38 -18.37 13.47
C ALA A 233 2.13 -17.66 14.04
N GLN A 234 0.94 -17.88 13.47
CA GLN A 234 -0.29 -17.18 13.86
C GLN A 234 -0.99 -17.77 15.09
N ASP A 235 -1.02 -19.10 15.22
CA ASP A 235 -1.69 -19.81 16.32
C ASP A 235 -1.04 -21.17 16.60
N ALA A 236 -1.14 -21.65 17.85
CA ALA A 236 -0.65 -22.96 18.24
C ALA A 236 -1.30 -24.12 17.46
N ASN A 237 -2.52 -23.93 16.95
CA ASN A 237 -3.24 -24.93 16.17
C ASN A 237 -2.96 -24.83 14.66
N GLY A 238 -2.10 -23.90 14.23
CA GLY A 238 -1.69 -23.72 12.84
C GLY A 238 -2.17 -22.40 12.23
N ALA A 239 -2.11 -22.34 10.89
CA ALA A 239 -2.49 -21.16 10.13
C ALA A 239 -3.99 -20.85 10.25
N VAL A 240 -4.32 -19.58 10.44
CA VAL A 240 -5.70 -19.08 10.54
C VAL A 240 -6.07 -18.15 9.38
N GLY A 241 -5.16 -17.94 8.43
CA GLY A 241 -5.37 -17.12 7.24
C GLY A 241 -5.07 -15.62 7.43
N TRP A 242 -4.95 -14.92 6.30
CA TRP A 242 -4.73 -13.47 6.22
C TRP A 242 -3.63 -12.95 7.14
N GLU A 243 -2.43 -13.50 7.01
CA GLU A 243 -1.23 -13.09 7.74
C GLU A 243 -0.56 -11.88 7.08
N PRO A 244 -0.48 -10.72 7.75
CA PRO A 244 0.30 -9.60 7.26
C PRO A 244 1.76 -9.70 7.70
N ASP A 245 2.68 -9.62 6.75
CA ASP A 245 4.11 -9.63 7.00
C ASP A 245 4.73 -8.30 6.58
N VAL A 246 5.50 -7.70 7.49
CA VAL A 246 6.25 -6.49 7.16
C VAL A 246 7.43 -6.82 6.26
N VAL A 247 7.68 -5.94 5.30
CA VAL A 247 8.96 -5.90 4.59
C VAL A 247 9.75 -4.72 5.16
N ASN A 248 10.91 -5.02 5.72
CA ASN A 248 11.88 -4.03 6.19
C ASN A 248 13.30 -4.61 6.13
N TRP A 249 13.85 -4.69 4.92
CA TRP A 249 15.13 -5.36 4.71
C TRP A 249 16.03 -4.58 3.75
N ASN A 250 17.15 -5.17 3.36
CA ASN A 250 18.07 -4.56 2.40
C ASN A 250 18.43 -5.55 1.30
N GLN A 251 18.93 -5.05 0.18
CA GLN A 251 19.42 -5.91 -0.89
C GLN A 251 20.41 -5.20 -1.79
N THR A 252 21.34 -5.99 -2.34
CA THR A 252 22.32 -5.52 -3.31
C THR A 252 22.02 -6.14 -4.66
N PHE A 253 21.57 -5.33 -5.62
CA PHE A 253 21.35 -5.76 -6.99
C PHE A 253 22.60 -5.57 -7.83
N ASN A 254 22.99 -6.64 -8.53
CA ASN A 254 24.06 -6.62 -9.50
C ASN A 254 23.53 -6.23 -10.88
N ALA A 255 24.40 -5.73 -11.75
CA ALA A 255 24.03 -5.29 -13.10
C ALA A 255 23.45 -6.40 -13.99
N ASP A 256 23.73 -7.67 -13.67
CA ASP A 256 23.19 -8.84 -14.37
C ASP A 256 21.81 -9.29 -13.88
N GLY A 257 21.21 -8.57 -12.93
CA GLY A 257 19.92 -8.92 -12.34
C GLY A 257 20.02 -9.81 -11.11
N SER A 258 21.18 -10.38 -10.79
CA SER A 258 21.34 -11.20 -9.59
C SER A 258 21.30 -10.33 -8.32
N CYS A 259 21.04 -10.97 -7.18
CA CYS A 259 21.09 -10.32 -5.88
C CYS A 259 22.18 -10.92 -5.01
N THR A 260 22.90 -10.07 -4.29
CA THR A 260 23.90 -10.46 -3.29
C THR A 260 23.43 -10.02 -1.91
N ILE A 261 23.52 -10.94 -0.94
CA ILE A 261 23.15 -10.65 0.45
C ILE A 261 24.03 -9.53 0.97
N THR A 262 23.41 -8.47 1.47
CA THR A 262 24.14 -7.37 2.10
C THR A 262 24.78 -7.87 3.39
N GLN A 263 26.08 -7.60 3.58
CA GLN A 263 26.81 -8.02 4.77
C GLN A 263 26.18 -7.46 6.04
N GLY A 264 25.99 -8.31 7.06
CA GLY A 264 25.40 -7.92 8.34
C GLY A 264 23.90 -7.64 8.26
N SER A 265 23.24 -8.02 7.16
CA SER A 265 21.80 -7.92 7.06
C SER A 265 21.09 -9.01 7.86
N ASP A 266 20.00 -8.61 8.49
CA ASP A 266 19.05 -9.50 9.15
C ASP A 266 18.16 -10.24 8.15
N TYR A 267 17.93 -9.62 6.99
CA TYR A 267 17.11 -10.13 5.90
C TYR A 267 17.59 -9.52 4.57
N SER A 268 17.82 -10.34 3.53
CA SER A 268 18.30 -9.81 2.25
C SER A 268 17.92 -10.66 1.05
N CYS A 269 17.82 -10.03 -0.12
CA CYS A 269 17.50 -10.65 -1.40
C CYS A 269 16.17 -11.42 -1.46
N GLN A 270 15.23 -11.12 -0.57
CA GLN A 270 13.92 -11.76 -0.53
C GLN A 270 12.96 -11.29 -1.62
N THR A 271 13.41 -10.45 -2.54
CA THR A 271 12.67 -10.14 -3.77
C THR A 271 13.26 -10.82 -5.00
N THR A 272 14.31 -11.64 -4.87
CA THR A 272 15.00 -12.22 -6.03
C THR A 272 14.99 -13.74 -5.97
N GLY A 273 14.23 -14.38 -6.86
CA GLY A 273 14.31 -15.80 -7.13
C GLY A 273 15.37 -16.05 -8.21
N SER A 274 14.99 -15.90 -9.47
CA SER A 274 15.94 -15.81 -10.59
C SER A 274 16.51 -14.39 -10.72
N PRO A 275 17.67 -14.21 -11.38
CA PRO A 275 18.12 -12.88 -11.76
C PRO A 275 17.02 -12.09 -12.49
N TRP A 276 16.90 -10.81 -12.15
CA TRP A 276 15.93 -9.90 -12.74
C TRP A 276 16.22 -9.71 -14.23
N THR A 277 15.19 -9.93 -15.05
CA THR A 277 15.28 -9.75 -16.50
C THR A 277 14.13 -8.91 -17.01
N LEU A 278 14.33 -8.18 -18.10
CA LEU A 278 13.27 -7.40 -18.73
C LEU A 278 12.14 -8.34 -19.16
N ARG A 279 10.94 -8.15 -18.62
CA ARG A 279 9.74 -8.91 -19.00
C ARG A 279 9.42 -8.65 -20.47
N LYS A 280 8.98 -9.71 -21.14
CA LYS A 280 8.51 -9.65 -22.53
C LYS A 280 7.03 -10.02 -22.59
N ASN A 281 6.33 -9.40 -23.52
CA ASN A 281 4.99 -9.80 -23.91
C ASN A 281 5.03 -11.13 -24.69
N ALA A 282 3.85 -11.72 -24.91
CA ALA A 282 3.71 -12.98 -25.66
C ALA A 282 4.25 -12.88 -27.11
N ASP A 283 4.21 -11.69 -27.71
CA ASP A 283 4.77 -11.40 -29.03
C ASP A 283 6.29 -11.13 -29.02
N GLY A 284 6.93 -11.21 -27.86
CA GLY A 284 8.36 -10.97 -27.67
C GLY A 284 8.75 -9.50 -27.51
N SER A 285 7.81 -8.55 -27.61
CA SER A 285 8.09 -7.14 -27.35
C SER A 285 8.45 -6.91 -25.88
N ALA A 286 9.22 -5.86 -25.60
CA ALA A 286 9.48 -5.45 -24.21
C ALA A 286 8.17 -5.01 -23.54
N ASP A 287 8.02 -5.41 -22.28
CA ASP A 287 6.88 -5.04 -21.43
C ASP A 287 7.24 -3.97 -20.37
N ASN A 288 8.46 -3.44 -20.47
CA ASN A 288 8.94 -2.28 -19.71
C ASN A 288 8.88 -2.41 -18.17
N VAL A 289 8.90 -3.65 -17.67
CA VAL A 289 9.07 -4.01 -16.25
C VAL A 289 10.05 -5.18 -16.16
N PHE A 290 10.62 -5.44 -14.98
CA PHE A 290 11.49 -6.60 -14.77
C PHE A 290 10.73 -7.73 -14.07
N VAL A 291 11.11 -8.97 -14.35
CA VAL A 291 10.55 -10.18 -13.73
C VAL A 291 11.66 -11.02 -13.11
N SER A 292 11.36 -11.58 -11.95
CA SER A 292 12.17 -12.55 -11.22
C SER A 292 11.26 -13.74 -10.90
N ASN A 293 11.67 -14.95 -11.31
CA ASN A 293 10.82 -16.15 -11.23
C ASN A 293 11.22 -17.03 -10.05
N ALA A 294 10.30 -17.91 -9.63
CA ALA A 294 10.60 -18.98 -8.70
C ALA A 294 11.77 -19.85 -9.19
N VAL A 295 12.62 -20.27 -8.25
CA VAL A 295 13.78 -21.14 -8.52
C VAL A 295 13.78 -22.30 -7.52
N ALA A 296 14.47 -23.38 -7.88
CA ALA A 296 14.62 -24.53 -6.98
C ALA A 296 15.42 -24.12 -5.74
N ASN A 297 14.86 -24.37 -4.56
CA ASN A 297 15.57 -24.28 -3.30
C ASN A 297 16.56 -25.46 -3.14
N PRO A 298 17.39 -25.51 -2.09
CA PRO A 298 18.36 -26.61 -1.88
C PRO A 298 17.75 -28.01 -1.81
N PHE A 299 16.44 -28.13 -1.58
CA PHE A 299 15.69 -29.37 -1.53
C PHE A 299 15.01 -29.74 -2.87
N GLY A 300 15.23 -28.94 -3.92
CA GLY A 300 14.65 -29.15 -5.24
C GLY A 300 13.22 -28.62 -5.41
N THR A 301 12.63 -28.03 -4.36
CA THR A 301 11.30 -27.41 -4.44
C THR A 301 11.41 -26.05 -5.11
N VAL A 302 10.68 -25.85 -6.21
CA VAL A 302 10.62 -24.57 -6.92
C VAL A 302 9.61 -23.66 -6.22
N ALA A 303 10.11 -22.60 -5.59
CA ALA A 303 9.32 -21.62 -4.84
C ALA A 303 9.86 -20.21 -5.09
N TYR A 304 8.99 -19.21 -4.97
CA TYR A 304 9.42 -17.82 -4.93
C TYR A 304 9.72 -17.41 -3.48
N PRO A 305 10.70 -16.51 -3.24
CA PRO A 305 10.89 -15.92 -1.92
C PRO A 305 9.58 -15.38 -1.30
N VAL A 306 9.52 -15.43 0.01
CA VAL A 306 8.35 -15.11 0.84
C VAL A 306 8.74 -14.20 1.98
N ALA A 307 7.81 -13.38 2.42
CA ALA A 307 7.92 -12.67 3.68
C ALA A 307 7.45 -13.56 4.83
N GLY A 308 7.83 -13.21 6.06
CA GLY A 308 7.52 -14.01 7.24
C GLY A 308 8.46 -15.20 7.47
N GLN A 309 8.35 -15.83 8.64
CA GLN A 309 9.28 -16.87 9.13
C GLN A 309 8.71 -18.28 9.11
N ALA A 310 7.40 -18.42 8.90
CA ALA A 310 6.69 -19.68 8.95
C ALA A 310 5.51 -19.74 7.96
N PRO A 311 5.76 -19.44 6.67
CA PRO A 311 4.68 -19.26 5.70
C PRO A 311 3.99 -20.60 5.43
N GLY A 312 2.65 -20.60 5.39
CA GLY A 312 1.81 -21.78 5.17
C GLY A 312 1.74 -22.21 3.71
N LEU A 313 2.88 -22.22 3.01
CA LEU A 313 2.95 -22.63 1.61
C LEU A 313 2.66 -24.13 1.46
N VAL A 314 1.81 -24.49 0.50
CA VAL A 314 1.58 -25.89 0.12
C VAL A 314 2.14 -26.09 -1.28
N ILE A 315 3.40 -26.52 -1.37
CA ILE A 315 4.12 -26.67 -2.64
C ILE A 315 4.40 -28.15 -2.88
N VAL A 316 3.45 -28.83 -3.51
CA VAL A 316 3.62 -30.23 -3.97
C VAL A 316 4.09 -30.27 -5.43
N THR A 317 3.73 -29.24 -6.20
CA THR A 317 4.22 -28.98 -7.56
C THR A 317 4.93 -27.63 -7.63
N PRO A 318 5.82 -27.40 -8.62
CA PRO A 318 6.53 -26.13 -8.79
C PRO A 318 5.60 -24.90 -8.75
N SER A 319 5.88 -23.95 -7.85
CA SER A 319 5.19 -22.68 -7.82
C SER A 319 5.57 -21.82 -9.03
N GLN A 320 4.60 -21.06 -9.55
CA GLN A 320 4.80 -20.04 -10.58
C GLN A 320 4.72 -18.61 -10.01
N ALA A 321 4.75 -18.47 -8.68
CA ALA A 321 4.86 -17.18 -8.05
C ALA A 321 6.13 -16.46 -8.52
N LYS A 322 6.07 -15.13 -8.58
CA LYS A 322 7.11 -14.31 -9.18
C LYS A 322 7.11 -12.90 -8.63
N GLY A 323 8.24 -12.22 -8.76
CA GLY A 323 8.34 -10.79 -8.52
C GLY A 323 8.22 -10.01 -9.82
N ILE A 324 7.54 -8.88 -9.76
CA ILE A 324 7.55 -7.87 -10.82
C ILE A 324 8.12 -6.59 -10.24
N MET A 325 9.18 -6.06 -10.86
CA MET A 325 9.78 -4.79 -10.50
C MET A 325 9.42 -3.72 -11.53
N ILE A 326 8.65 -2.73 -11.08
CA ILE A 326 8.29 -1.55 -11.85
C ILE A 326 9.23 -0.42 -11.41
N VAL A 327 10.13 -0.01 -12.28
CA VAL A 327 11.07 1.08 -11.98
C VAL A 327 10.58 2.37 -12.61
N GLY A 328 9.75 3.13 -11.90
CA GLY A 328 9.23 4.40 -12.38
C GLY A 328 10.34 5.43 -12.62
N LYS A 329 10.18 6.29 -13.63
CA LYS A 329 11.03 7.46 -13.86
C LYS A 329 10.23 8.72 -13.52
N LEU A 330 10.64 9.42 -12.47
CA LEU A 330 9.99 10.65 -12.01
C LEU A 330 11.05 11.73 -11.79
N ASN A 331 10.95 12.84 -12.53
CA ASN A 331 11.86 13.98 -12.41
C ASN A 331 13.36 13.59 -12.47
N GLY A 332 13.70 12.64 -13.35
CA GLY A 332 15.06 12.12 -13.51
C GLY A 332 15.50 11.11 -12.45
N VAL A 333 14.65 10.76 -11.48
CA VAL A 333 14.90 9.77 -10.43
C VAL A 333 14.20 8.45 -10.75
N ARG A 334 14.86 7.33 -10.42
CA ARG A 334 14.29 5.98 -10.51
C ARG A 334 13.62 5.60 -9.20
N VAL A 335 12.37 5.14 -9.29
CA VAL A 335 11.53 4.72 -8.17
C VAL A 335 11.18 3.24 -8.37
N PRO A 336 11.97 2.31 -7.82
CA PRO A 336 11.69 0.89 -7.94
C PRO A 336 10.60 0.46 -6.95
N ILE A 337 9.51 -0.05 -7.49
CA ILE A 337 8.41 -0.72 -6.78
C ILE A 337 8.48 -2.20 -7.12
N VAL A 338 8.43 -3.06 -6.12
CA VAL A 338 8.35 -4.51 -6.31
C VAL A 338 6.99 -4.98 -5.84
N ILE A 339 6.37 -5.84 -6.63
CA ILE A 339 5.22 -6.62 -6.19
C ILE A 339 5.54 -8.11 -6.22
N ARG A 340 4.99 -8.84 -5.26
CA ARG A 340 4.97 -10.30 -5.27
C ARG A 340 3.63 -10.76 -5.84
N VAL A 341 3.67 -11.49 -6.95
CA VAL A 341 2.51 -12.13 -7.54
C VAL A 341 2.43 -13.55 -7.00
N GLY A 342 1.38 -13.86 -6.24
CA GLY A 342 1.10 -15.20 -5.75
C GLY A 342 0.67 -16.15 -6.86
N TYR A 343 0.73 -17.46 -6.59
CA TYR A 343 0.27 -18.51 -7.47
C TYR A 343 -0.44 -19.63 -6.67
N THR A 344 -1.73 -19.79 -6.94
CA THR A 344 -2.52 -20.89 -6.41
C THR A 344 -3.19 -21.61 -7.56
N HIS A 345 -3.08 -22.93 -7.59
CA HIS A 345 -3.74 -23.75 -8.59
C HIS A 345 -4.22 -25.05 -7.96
N VAL A 346 -5.48 -25.40 -8.24
CA VAL A 346 -6.10 -26.64 -7.80
C VAL A 346 -6.36 -27.52 -9.00
N ASP A 347 -5.72 -28.70 -8.99
CA ASP A 347 -6.01 -29.76 -9.95
C ASP A 347 -7.11 -30.66 -9.38
N THR A 348 -8.27 -30.64 -10.03
CA THR A 348 -9.45 -31.40 -9.59
C THR A 348 -9.33 -32.90 -9.85
N SER A 349 -8.43 -33.32 -10.74
CA SER A 349 -8.18 -34.72 -11.06
C SER A 349 -7.10 -35.34 -10.18
N ASN A 350 -6.16 -34.52 -9.71
CA ASN A 350 -5.08 -34.92 -8.82
C ASN A 350 -4.83 -33.82 -7.77
N PRO A 351 -5.46 -33.88 -6.59
CA PRO A 351 -5.24 -32.88 -5.54
C PRO A 351 -3.78 -32.72 -5.13
N LEU A 352 -2.94 -33.75 -5.28
CA LEU A 352 -1.50 -33.69 -5.01
C LEU A 352 -0.72 -32.93 -6.10
N ALA A 353 -1.33 -32.61 -7.24
CA ALA A 353 -0.76 -31.70 -8.23
C ALA A 353 -1.08 -30.21 -7.94
N SER A 354 -1.83 -29.93 -6.87
CA SER A 354 -2.20 -28.57 -6.47
C SER A 354 -1.06 -27.83 -5.77
N VAL A 355 -1.09 -26.51 -5.85
CA VAL A 355 -0.15 -25.61 -5.20
C VAL A 355 -0.89 -24.44 -4.56
N ALA A 356 -0.47 -24.05 -3.37
CA ALA A 356 -0.94 -22.86 -2.67
C ALA A 356 0.28 -22.02 -2.24
N ASP A 357 0.68 -21.11 -3.13
CA ASP A 357 1.65 -20.05 -2.89
C ASP A 357 0.93 -18.70 -3.03
N ALA A 358 -0.06 -18.48 -2.16
CA ALA A 358 -1.02 -17.39 -2.31
C ALA A 358 -0.49 -16.02 -1.85
N GLU A 359 0.74 -15.93 -1.34
CA GLU A 359 1.28 -14.69 -0.78
C GLU A 359 1.37 -13.61 -1.86
N VAL A 360 0.90 -12.41 -1.51
CA VAL A 360 0.92 -11.24 -2.36
C VAL A 360 1.54 -10.08 -1.60
N GLY A 361 2.06 -9.08 -2.29
CA GLY A 361 2.62 -7.94 -1.58
C GLY A 361 3.13 -6.84 -2.47
N ILE A 362 3.44 -5.72 -1.85
CA ILE A 362 4.03 -4.54 -2.47
C ILE A 362 5.09 -3.95 -1.55
N SER A 363 6.19 -3.52 -2.16
CA SER A 363 7.27 -2.83 -1.47
C SER A 363 7.90 -1.76 -2.36
N MET A 364 8.59 -0.83 -1.72
CA MET A 364 9.36 0.20 -2.38
C MET A 364 10.83 0.07 -1.99
N LEU A 365 11.68 0.22 -3.00
CA LEU A 365 13.12 0.25 -2.85
C LEU A 365 13.61 1.70 -2.87
N SER A 366 14.56 2.00 -1.98
CA SER A 366 15.27 3.26 -1.93
C SER A 366 16.75 2.99 -1.85
N SER A 367 17.56 3.77 -2.56
CA SER A 367 19.01 3.68 -2.44
C SER A 367 19.44 3.80 -0.96
N SER A 368 20.39 2.98 -0.54
CA SER A 368 21.05 3.07 0.77
C SER A 368 22.02 4.26 0.84
N THR A 369 21.61 5.42 0.31
CA THR A 369 22.37 6.68 0.37
C THR A 369 21.86 7.50 1.56
N ALA A 370 22.77 8.17 2.28
CA ALA A 370 22.40 9.01 3.41
C ALA A 370 21.36 10.06 3.02
N ILE A 371 20.32 10.18 3.84
CA ILE A 371 19.23 11.16 3.62
C ILE A 371 19.58 12.41 4.42
N ALA A 372 19.63 13.56 3.74
CA ALA A 372 19.91 14.82 4.41
C ALA A 372 18.78 15.16 5.41
N ALA A 373 19.16 15.74 6.55
CA ALA A 373 18.17 16.17 7.54
C ALA A 373 17.14 17.10 6.91
N ASN A 374 15.86 16.88 7.24
CA ASN A 374 14.73 17.68 6.76
C ASN A 374 14.56 17.68 5.22
N SER A 375 15.06 16.65 4.51
CA SER A 375 14.95 16.59 3.04
C SER A 375 13.54 16.27 2.56
N LEU A 376 12.76 15.51 3.34
CA LEU A 376 11.34 15.28 3.05
C LEU A 376 10.53 16.52 3.40
N LYS A 377 9.85 17.08 2.39
CA LYS A 377 9.01 18.27 2.51
C LYS A 377 7.79 18.15 1.58
N GLY A 378 6.70 18.77 1.99
CA GLY A 378 5.47 18.88 1.19
C GLY A 378 4.45 17.80 1.49
N GLY A 379 3.35 17.87 0.77
CA GLY A 379 2.20 16.98 0.82
C GLY A 379 2.33 15.83 -0.19
N TYR A 380 1.99 14.63 0.29
CA TYR A 380 1.96 13.41 -0.49
C TYR A 380 0.59 12.77 -0.32
N ILE A 381 0.12 12.02 -1.30
CA ILE A 381 -1.10 11.22 -1.17
C ILE A 381 -0.81 9.77 -1.49
N GLY A 382 -1.38 8.87 -0.69
CA GLY A 382 -1.14 7.44 -0.80
C GLY A 382 -2.30 6.63 -0.27
N ALA A 383 -2.42 5.40 -0.79
CA ALA A 383 -3.26 4.39 -0.17
C ALA A 383 -2.45 3.63 0.88
N THR A 384 -3.12 3.16 1.92
CA THR A 384 -2.50 2.47 3.04
C THR A 384 -2.87 0.99 3.06
N SER A 385 -2.08 0.20 3.77
CA SER A 385 -2.39 -1.20 4.06
C SER A 385 -3.64 -1.38 4.91
N ALA A 386 -4.24 -0.32 5.48
CA ALA A 386 -5.48 -0.43 6.25
C ALA A 386 -6.64 -0.99 5.40
N SER A 387 -6.67 -0.63 4.11
CA SER A 387 -7.60 -1.14 3.11
C SER A 387 -7.44 -2.66 2.85
N ALA A 388 -6.25 -3.21 3.10
CA ALA A 388 -5.98 -4.64 2.98
C ALA A 388 -6.17 -5.35 4.33
N CYS A 389 -5.46 -4.90 5.35
CA CYS A 389 -5.34 -5.52 6.67
C CYS A 389 -4.95 -4.45 7.71
N GLY A 390 -5.93 -3.67 8.17
CA GLY A 390 -5.71 -2.57 9.13
C GLY A 390 -5.86 -2.96 10.60
N VAL A 391 -6.69 -3.96 10.91
CA VAL A 391 -6.90 -4.45 12.27
C VAL A 391 -6.42 -5.89 12.35
N VAL A 392 -5.32 -6.09 13.07
CA VAL A 392 -4.69 -7.40 13.21
C VAL A 392 -4.89 -7.93 14.62
N THR A 393 -5.29 -9.19 14.72
CA THR A 393 -5.43 -9.92 15.99
C THR A 393 -4.37 -11.01 16.08
N SER A 394 -3.77 -11.19 17.25
CA SER A 394 -2.89 -12.32 17.58
C SER A 394 -3.42 -13.02 18.83
N THR A 395 -3.28 -14.35 18.90
CA THR A 395 -3.54 -15.11 20.13
C THR A 395 -2.38 -15.02 21.12
N GLY A 396 -1.28 -14.37 20.74
CA GLY A 396 -0.06 -14.21 21.54
C GLY A 396 0.78 -15.49 21.62
N VAL A 397 0.52 -16.47 20.75
CA VAL A 397 1.17 -17.79 20.77
C VAL A 397 2.01 -17.99 19.52
N GLY A 398 3.08 -17.21 19.39
CA GLY A 398 4.15 -17.42 18.40
C GLY A 398 5.25 -18.32 18.95
N ASN A 399 5.03 -19.64 19.00
CA ASN A 399 6.04 -20.62 19.43
C ASN A 399 6.68 -21.38 18.26
N THR A 400 6.60 -20.82 17.05
CA THR A 400 7.24 -21.45 15.89
C THR A 400 8.68 -20.96 15.80
N ILE A 401 9.63 -21.92 15.83
CA ILE A 401 11.04 -21.63 15.55
C ILE A 401 11.13 -21.19 14.10
N ALA A 402 11.62 -19.97 13.86
CA ALA A 402 11.86 -19.46 12.52
C ALA A 402 12.87 -20.34 11.77
N GLN A 403 12.71 -20.47 10.45
CA GLN A 403 13.62 -21.29 9.65
C GLN A 403 14.83 -20.48 9.20
N SER A 404 16.05 -20.91 9.58
CA SER A 404 17.28 -20.29 9.06
C SER A 404 17.43 -20.51 7.56
N GLY A 405 18.01 -19.51 6.92
CA GLY A 405 18.38 -19.54 5.50
C GLY A 405 19.63 -18.71 5.24
N PRO A 406 20.09 -18.63 3.98
CA PRO A 406 21.28 -17.87 3.63
C PRO A 406 21.24 -16.40 4.07
N SER A 407 20.05 -15.82 4.15
CA SER A 407 19.84 -14.40 4.48
C SER A 407 19.19 -14.18 5.85
N PHE A 408 19.05 -15.21 6.68
CA PHE A 408 18.39 -15.12 7.99
C PHE A 408 18.95 -16.18 8.94
N ASP A 409 19.37 -15.77 10.13
CA ASP A 409 19.95 -16.66 11.14
C ASP A 409 19.07 -16.71 12.39
N ASN A 410 18.26 -17.77 12.53
CA ASN A 410 17.37 -17.92 13.67
C ASN A 410 18.08 -18.05 15.03
N GLN A 411 19.41 -18.14 15.09
CA GLN A 411 20.18 -18.29 16.33
C GLN A 411 20.57 -16.95 16.95
N VAL A 412 20.13 -15.83 16.38
CA VAL A 412 20.35 -14.49 16.92
C VAL A 412 19.03 -13.73 17.14
N PRO A 413 19.02 -12.66 17.95
CA PRO A 413 17.85 -11.81 18.09
C PRO A 413 17.58 -10.97 16.83
N HIS A 414 16.31 -10.88 16.43
CA HIS A 414 15.83 -10.06 15.32
C HIS A 414 14.86 -8.97 15.84
N PRO A 415 15.36 -7.84 16.38
CA PRO A 415 14.52 -6.82 17.02
C PRO A 415 13.58 -6.09 16.06
N ASP A 416 13.78 -6.23 14.75
CA ASP A 416 13.00 -5.58 13.71
C ASP A 416 11.92 -6.48 13.08
N LEU A 417 11.72 -7.69 13.62
CA LEU A 417 10.73 -8.67 13.18
C LEU A 417 9.76 -9.03 14.32
N PRO A 418 8.52 -9.47 14.01
CA PRO A 418 7.58 -9.91 15.02
C PRO A 418 8.00 -11.27 15.58
N GLY A 419 8.20 -11.32 16.90
CA GLY A 419 8.62 -12.52 17.61
C GLY A 419 9.50 -12.22 18.82
N THR A 420 10.04 -13.27 19.43
CA THR A 420 10.93 -13.17 20.59
C THR A 420 12.12 -14.12 20.46
N PHE A 421 13.28 -13.69 20.94
CA PHE A 421 14.45 -14.57 21.03
C PHE A 421 14.44 -15.32 22.36
N ALA A 422 14.26 -16.64 22.32
CA ALA A 422 14.15 -17.48 23.51
C ALA A 422 14.79 -18.85 23.27
N ASN A 423 15.39 -19.43 24.31
CA ASN A 423 16.00 -20.77 24.26
C ASN A 423 17.05 -20.96 23.14
N GLY A 424 17.73 -19.88 22.74
CA GLY A 424 18.74 -19.91 21.68
C GLY A 424 18.20 -19.82 20.26
N PHE A 425 16.89 -19.58 20.09
CA PHE A 425 16.24 -19.44 18.79
C PHE A 425 15.31 -18.24 18.73
N PHE A 426 15.11 -17.70 17.53
CA PHE A 426 14.06 -16.73 17.24
C PHE A 426 12.73 -17.47 17.05
N MET A 427 11.79 -17.15 17.95
CA MET A 427 10.42 -17.65 17.96
C MET A 427 9.56 -16.62 17.25
N ALA A 428 9.15 -16.94 16.02
CA ALA A 428 8.35 -16.03 15.21
C ALA A 428 6.92 -15.95 15.72
N GLU A 429 6.34 -14.76 15.63
CA GLU A 429 4.94 -14.51 15.91
C GLU A 429 4.30 -13.80 14.72
N ALA A 430 3.06 -14.14 14.42
CA ALA A 430 2.29 -13.48 13.38
C ALA A 430 0.86 -13.23 13.82
N GLY A 431 0.24 -12.23 13.21
CA GLY A 431 -1.15 -11.88 13.44
C GLY A 431 -2.06 -12.35 12.31
N SER A 432 -3.36 -12.08 12.43
CA SER A 432 -4.33 -12.35 11.38
C SER A 432 -5.35 -11.23 11.23
N CYS A 433 -5.78 -11.02 9.99
CA CYS A 433 -6.84 -10.11 9.61
C CYS A 433 -8.13 -10.89 9.27
N ASN A 434 -8.73 -11.47 10.30
CA ASN A 434 -9.91 -12.35 10.15
C ASN A 434 -11.25 -11.69 10.52
N ASP A 435 -11.26 -10.37 10.74
CA ASP A 435 -12.48 -9.59 11.05
C ASP A 435 -13.52 -9.55 9.91
N GLY A 436 -13.21 -10.15 8.76
CA GLY A 436 -14.15 -10.38 7.65
C GLY A 436 -14.36 -9.19 6.71
N THR A 437 -13.84 -8.01 7.04
CA THR A 437 -13.97 -6.80 6.21
C THR A 437 -12.70 -5.95 6.25
N ALA A 438 -12.28 -5.41 5.11
CA ALA A 438 -11.36 -4.29 5.09
C ALA A 438 -11.85 -3.14 5.98
N VAL A 439 -10.92 -2.40 6.59
CA VAL A 439 -11.26 -1.15 7.30
C VAL A 439 -11.96 -0.24 6.30
N SER A 440 -13.22 0.11 6.51
CA SER A 440 -14.01 0.91 5.55
C SER A 440 -13.95 2.41 5.86
N THR A 441 -12.83 2.87 6.42
CA THR A 441 -12.64 4.26 6.84
C THR A 441 -11.75 4.95 5.82
N ILE A 442 -12.32 5.82 4.99
CA ILE A 442 -11.57 6.57 3.97
C ILE A 442 -10.32 7.24 4.54
N SER A 443 -10.43 7.89 5.71
CA SER A 443 -9.30 8.58 6.37
C SER A 443 -8.21 7.64 6.90
N ALA A 444 -8.48 6.34 6.98
CA ALA A 444 -7.49 5.32 7.28
C ALA A 444 -6.89 4.73 6.00
N ASN A 445 -7.72 4.57 4.96
CA ASN A 445 -7.33 3.90 3.72
C ASN A 445 -6.59 4.80 2.73
N TYR A 446 -6.89 6.10 2.76
CA TYR A 446 -6.16 7.14 2.03
C TYR A 446 -5.64 8.16 3.03
N THR A 447 -4.34 8.44 2.98
CA THR A 447 -3.74 9.50 3.78
C THR A 447 -3.14 10.57 2.88
N SER A 448 -3.42 11.83 3.21
CA SER A 448 -2.56 12.94 2.82
C SER A 448 -1.48 13.06 3.87
N THR A 449 -0.22 12.93 3.48
CA THR A 449 0.93 12.99 4.39
C THR A 449 1.69 14.28 4.17
N LEU A 450 1.75 15.10 5.21
CA LEU A 450 2.51 16.36 5.19
C LEU A 450 3.84 16.17 5.92
N PHE A 451 4.95 16.40 5.22
CA PHE A 451 6.29 16.42 5.81
C PHE A 451 6.75 17.85 6.06
N GLN A 452 7.22 18.13 7.27
CA GLN A 452 7.76 19.43 7.63
C GLN A 452 8.94 19.28 8.62
N GLY A 453 10.14 19.24 8.06
CA GLY A 453 11.36 19.16 8.87
C GLY A 453 11.48 17.82 9.59
N GLY A 454 11.54 17.87 10.92
CA GLY A 454 11.64 16.70 11.80
C GLY A 454 10.30 16.08 12.16
N THR A 455 9.20 16.49 11.52
CA THR A 455 7.86 15.94 11.79
C THR A 455 7.12 15.59 10.51
N ALA A 456 6.15 14.69 10.65
CA ALA A 456 5.15 14.41 9.63
C ALA A 456 3.77 14.30 10.27
N ALA A 457 2.72 14.46 9.46
CA ALA A 457 1.35 14.22 9.89
C ALA A 457 0.56 13.50 8.80
N PHE A 458 -0.27 12.55 9.22
CA PHE A 458 -1.38 12.07 8.41
C PHE A 458 -2.56 13.02 8.57
N ILE A 459 -3.14 13.34 7.44
CA ILE A 459 -4.26 14.26 7.27
C ILE A 459 -5.33 13.51 6.48
N ASP A 460 -6.55 13.57 6.97
CA ASP A 460 -7.72 13.10 6.25
C ASP A 460 -7.86 13.92 4.95
N PRO A 461 -7.76 13.30 3.76
CA PRO A 461 -7.78 14.01 2.50
C PRO A 461 -9.12 14.67 2.18
N GLN A 462 -10.21 14.37 2.90
CA GLN A 462 -11.53 14.97 2.68
C GLN A 462 -11.83 16.10 3.68
N THR A 463 -11.31 16.00 4.90
CA THR A 463 -11.64 16.96 5.98
C THR A 463 -10.48 17.87 6.36
N SER A 464 -9.28 17.63 5.83
CA SER A 464 -8.03 18.29 6.22
C SER A 464 -7.71 18.18 7.72
N SER A 465 -8.36 17.25 8.43
CA SER A 465 -8.12 17.04 9.84
C SER A 465 -6.91 16.12 10.06
N VAL A 466 -6.10 16.43 11.06
CA VAL A 466 -4.95 15.59 11.43
C VAL A 466 -5.46 14.30 12.06
N THR A 467 -5.06 13.16 11.49
CA THR A 467 -5.43 11.81 11.95
C THR A 467 -4.31 11.12 12.70
N SER A 468 -3.05 11.46 12.42
CA SER A 468 -1.89 11.02 13.21
C SER A 468 -0.70 11.96 13.01
N GLN A 469 0.25 11.96 13.94
CA GLN A 469 1.46 12.76 13.91
C GLN A 469 2.68 11.91 14.20
N PHE A 470 3.82 12.32 13.66
CA PHE A 470 5.08 11.59 13.77
C PHE A 470 6.27 12.49 14.04
N ALA A 471 7.24 11.97 14.79
CA ALA A 471 8.60 12.49 14.85
C ALA A 471 9.48 11.72 13.87
N LEU A 472 10.36 12.44 13.18
CA LEU A 472 11.29 11.92 12.17
C LEU A 472 12.73 12.08 12.65
N ASP A 473 13.48 10.99 12.66
CA ASP A 473 14.88 10.98 13.02
C ASP A 473 15.75 10.56 11.83
N TYR A 474 16.51 11.53 11.31
CA TYR A 474 17.41 11.40 10.17
C TYR A 474 18.83 10.95 10.57
N THR A 475 19.09 10.69 11.85
CA THR A 475 20.44 10.38 12.38
C THR A 475 20.73 8.88 12.43
N GLN A 476 20.07 8.10 11.58
CA GLN A 476 20.16 6.64 11.58
C GLN A 476 21.54 6.17 11.15
N ALA A 477 22.06 5.15 11.83
CA ALA A 477 23.33 4.52 11.49
C ALA A 477 23.27 3.84 10.11
N THR A 478 22.11 3.26 9.76
CA THR A 478 21.85 2.68 8.44
C THR A 478 21.47 3.79 7.46
N PRO A 479 22.30 4.09 6.44
CA PRO A 479 21.98 5.14 5.48
C PRO A 479 20.73 4.80 4.66
N GLY A 480 19.99 5.82 4.22
CA GLY A 480 18.82 5.64 3.36
C GLY A 480 17.52 5.25 4.07
N LYS A 481 17.49 5.33 5.42
CA LYS A 481 16.29 5.19 6.24
C LYS A 481 16.11 6.39 7.16
N ILE A 482 14.86 6.74 7.44
CA ILE A 482 14.47 7.72 8.47
C ILE A 482 13.65 6.95 9.49
N LYS A 483 14.01 7.01 10.77
CA LYS A 483 13.19 6.41 11.82
C LYS A 483 11.97 7.29 12.05
N VAL A 484 10.81 6.65 12.14
CA VAL A 484 9.54 7.32 12.46
C VAL A 484 9.04 6.84 13.83
N THR A 485 8.54 7.78 14.63
CA THR A 485 7.87 7.49 15.91
C THR A 485 6.50 8.15 15.91
N ALA A 486 5.44 7.38 16.12
CA ALA A 486 4.08 7.90 16.24
C ALA A 486 3.90 8.71 17.52
N ASN A 487 3.45 9.96 17.39
CA ASN A 487 3.16 10.87 18.50
C ASN A 487 1.68 10.82 18.94
N SER A 488 0.82 10.19 18.14
CA SER A 488 -0.58 9.95 18.42
C SER A 488 -1.04 8.64 17.77
N ASP A 489 -2.13 8.06 18.27
CA ASP A 489 -2.76 6.91 17.66
C ASP A 489 -3.25 7.24 16.23
N PHE A 490 -3.26 6.23 15.36
CA PHE A 490 -3.94 6.27 14.07
C PHE A 490 -5.02 5.21 14.06
N ASN A 491 -6.26 5.62 13.78
CA ASN A 491 -7.42 4.80 14.04
C ASN A 491 -8.21 4.48 12.76
N ALA A 492 -8.62 3.23 12.66
CA ALA A 492 -9.78 2.82 11.88
C ALA A 492 -11.06 3.19 12.64
N LYS A 493 -12.14 3.54 11.93
CA LYS A 493 -13.48 3.70 12.50
C LYS A 493 -14.30 2.44 12.20
N GLY A 494 -14.61 1.67 13.23
CA GLY A 494 -15.54 0.54 13.16
C GLY A 494 -16.93 0.90 13.69
N ALA A 495 -17.89 -0.02 13.51
CA ALA A 495 -19.24 0.12 14.08
C ALA A 495 -19.23 0.27 15.62
N SER A 496 -18.22 -0.31 16.28
CA SER A 496 -18.03 -0.26 17.74
C SER A 496 -17.16 0.91 18.22
N GLY A 497 -16.79 1.84 17.32
CA GLY A 497 -15.92 2.97 17.61
C GLY A 497 -14.53 2.87 16.99
N ASN A 498 -13.60 3.68 17.49
CA ASN A 498 -12.23 3.73 16.98
C ASN A 498 -11.43 2.48 17.38
N VAL A 499 -10.70 1.91 16.43
CA VAL A 499 -9.72 0.84 16.65
C VAL A 499 -8.37 1.33 16.15
N ALA A 500 -7.37 1.34 17.02
CA ALA A 500 -6.03 1.77 16.66
C ALA A 500 -5.40 0.75 15.69
N ILE A 501 -4.97 1.25 14.53
CA ILE A 501 -4.11 0.52 13.57
C ILE A 501 -2.68 0.48 14.12
N PHE A 502 -2.23 1.64 14.62
CA PHE A 502 -1.02 1.78 15.43
C PHE A 502 -1.25 2.85 16.50
N LYS A 503 -0.45 2.81 17.56
CA LYS A 503 -0.58 3.60 18.78
C LYS A 503 0.54 4.64 18.90
N LYS A 504 0.32 5.64 19.74
CA LYS A 504 1.39 6.53 20.19
C LYS A 504 2.55 5.74 20.79
N GLY A 505 3.76 6.07 20.35
CA GLY A 505 5.00 5.41 20.76
C GLY A 505 5.47 4.33 19.80
N ASP A 506 4.58 3.82 18.93
CA ASP A 506 4.94 2.86 17.91
C ASP A 506 5.97 3.46 16.93
N THR A 507 6.90 2.63 16.48
CA THR A 507 8.02 3.07 15.64
C THR A 507 8.03 2.33 14.30
N GLY A 508 8.79 2.87 13.36
CA GLY A 508 9.11 2.18 12.12
C GLY A 508 10.07 2.98 11.25
N TRP A 509 9.93 2.84 9.94
CA TRP A 509 10.91 3.33 8.98
C TRP A 509 10.27 3.99 7.76
N ILE A 510 10.87 5.09 7.30
CA ILE A 510 10.55 5.73 6.02
C ILE A 510 11.75 5.58 5.08
N VAL A 511 11.45 5.32 3.82
CA VAL A 511 12.38 5.43 2.70
C VAL A 511 11.82 6.32 1.60
N THR A 512 12.67 6.84 0.73
CA THR A 512 12.25 7.79 -0.31
C THR A 512 13.07 7.65 -1.59
N ALA A 513 12.41 7.79 -2.74
CA ALA A 513 13.05 7.89 -4.04
C ALA A 513 12.34 8.97 -4.84
N GLY A 514 13.04 10.08 -5.08
CA GLY A 514 12.47 11.24 -5.76
C GLY A 514 11.24 11.78 -5.02
N ASN A 515 10.13 11.86 -5.74
CA ASN A 515 8.86 12.39 -5.23
C ASN A 515 7.93 11.31 -4.69
N VAL A 516 8.48 10.15 -4.29
CA VAL A 516 7.73 9.05 -3.68
C VAL A 516 8.37 8.69 -2.35
N TYR A 517 7.54 8.39 -1.36
CA TYR A 517 7.97 7.81 -0.10
C TYR A 517 7.20 6.52 0.16
N ALA A 518 7.80 5.66 0.97
CA ALA A 518 7.11 4.55 1.59
C ALA A 518 7.43 4.52 3.07
N MET A 519 6.46 4.12 3.88
CA MET A 519 6.58 4.09 5.33
C MET A 519 6.00 2.79 5.85
N VAL A 520 6.74 2.16 6.76
CA VAL A 520 6.26 1.11 7.65
C VAL A 520 6.22 1.60 9.09
N VAL A 521 5.20 1.19 9.84
CA VAL A 521 5.11 1.35 11.30
C VAL A 521 4.80 -0.03 11.88
N ASN A 522 5.26 -0.30 13.10
CA ASN A 522 5.08 -1.59 13.77
C ASN A 522 5.78 -2.76 13.09
N ASN A 523 7.01 -2.55 12.61
CA ASN A 523 7.78 -3.62 11.95
C ASN A 523 8.14 -4.79 12.89
N SER A 524 8.32 -4.52 14.19
CA SER A 524 8.60 -5.57 15.19
C SER A 524 7.33 -6.15 15.84
N GLN A 525 6.15 -5.83 15.32
CA GLN A 525 4.86 -6.21 15.89
C GLN A 525 4.04 -6.98 14.86
N VAL A 526 3.05 -7.73 15.35
CA VAL A 526 2.14 -8.52 14.51
C VAL A 526 1.18 -7.68 13.67
N ASN A 527 1.06 -6.37 13.94
CA ASN A 527 0.16 -5.44 13.26
C ASN A 527 0.92 -4.39 12.41
N PRO A 528 1.65 -4.81 11.36
CA PRO A 528 2.40 -3.86 10.55
C PRO A 528 1.46 -2.95 9.75
N PHE A 529 1.81 -1.68 9.71
CA PHE A 529 1.16 -0.69 8.86
C PHE A 529 2.12 -0.29 7.74
N PHE A 530 1.60 -0.15 6.53
CA PHE A 530 2.35 0.31 5.36
C PHE A 530 1.59 1.39 4.60
N THR A 531 2.31 2.35 4.05
CA THR A 531 1.79 3.28 3.05
C THR A 531 2.87 3.61 2.03
N VAL A 532 2.44 3.84 0.80
CA VAL A 532 3.26 4.41 -0.29
C VAL A 532 2.51 5.62 -0.83
N GLY A 533 3.20 6.75 -0.90
CA GLY A 533 2.60 8.00 -1.33
C GLY A 533 3.47 8.75 -2.33
N ALA A 534 2.80 9.42 -3.26
CA ALA A 534 3.42 10.28 -4.27
C ALA A 534 3.16 11.76 -3.97
N PHE A 535 4.13 12.60 -4.29
CA PHE A 535 4.08 14.04 -4.06
C PHE A 535 2.92 14.71 -4.81
N VAL A 536 2.17 15.54 -4.10
CA VAL A 536 1.04 16.29 -4.64
C VAL A 536 1.04 17.78 -4.27
N GLN A 537 1.85 18.28 -3.33
CA GLN A 537 1.91 19.73 -3.04
C GLN A 537 3.18 20.19 -2.32
#